data_AF-A0A447T8P5-F1
#
_entry.id   AF-A0A447T8P5-F1
#
_cell.length_a   1.000
_cell.length_b   1.000
_cell.length_c   1.000
_cell.angle_alpha   90.00
_cell.angle_beta   90.00
_cell.angle_gamma   90.00
#
_symmetry.space_group_name_H-M   'P 1'
#
loop_
_entity.id
_entity.type
_entity.pdbx_description
1 polymer ?
#
loop_
_entity_poly.entity_id
_entity_poly.type
_entity_poly.pdbx_seq_one_letter_code
_entity_poly.pdbx_strand_id
1 'polypeptide(L)' 'MAGLQGKSMGGDRFGNYEKRLPPGQWQEADLSYKGGKRGAKRLLFSRQGQRFVTVDHYNSFIEVPPCQ' A
#
# COMPACT_ATOMS: atom_id res chain seq x y z
N MET A 1 15.84 12.87 19.63
CA MET A 1 15.05 11.75 19.07
C MET A 1 14.83 12.01 17.57
N ALA A 2 15.89 11.87 16.76
CA ALA A 2 15.79 11.90 15.29
C ALA A 2 15.26 10.53 14.81
N GLY A 3 14.47 10.35 13.77
CA GLY A 3 13.92 11.23 12.76
C GLY A 3 13.04 10.37 11.84
N LEU A 4 11.72 10.57 11.91
CA LEU A 4 10.73 9.99 11.00
C LEU A 4 9.85 11.08 10.39
N GLN A 5 10.36 12.32 10.33
CA GLN A 5 9.67 13.43 9.71
C GLN A 5 9.85 13.29 8.18
N GLY A 6 8.82 12.76 7.51
CA GLY A 6 8.79 12.60 6.05
C GLY A 6 9.11 11.20 5.51
N LYS A 7 9.28 10.19 6.36
CA LYS A 7 9.43 8.79 5.92
C LYS A 7 8.06 8.10 5.92
N SER A 8 7.58 7.69 4.74
CA SER A 8 6.44 6.75 4.67
C SER A 8 6.88 5.37 5.12
N MET A 9 6.11 4.74 6.00
CA MET A 9 6.27 3.31 6.30
C MET A 9 5.73 2.53 5.10
N GLY A 10 6.59 1.80 4.40
CA GLY A 10 6.19 1.04 3.22
C GLY A 10 7.31 0.15 2.68
N GLY A 11 6.93 -1.01 2.14
CA GLY A 11 7.81 -2.09 1.71
C GLY A 11 7.53 -3.43 2.40
N ASP A 12 6.64 -3.46 3.40
CA ASP A 12 6.26 -4.68 4.09
C ASP A 12 5.46 -5.62 3.18
N ARG A 13 5.63 -6.92 3.41
CA ARG A 13 4.92 -7.95 2.66
C ARG A 13 3.43 -7.90 2.99
N PHE A 14 2.60 -7.71 1.97
CA PHE A 14 1.15 -7.85 2.08
C PHE A 14 0.74 -9.31 1.84
N GLY A 15 0.11 -9.92 2.84
CA GLY A 15 -0.18 -11.37 2.82
C GLY A 15 -1.33 -11.79 1.90
N ASN A 16 -2.22 -10.87 1.50
CA ASN A 16 -3.41 -11.15 0.68
C ASN A 16 -4.21 -12.39 1.16
N TYR A 17 -4.36 -12.56 2.49
CA TYR A 17 -5.01 -13.73 3.09
C TYR A 17 -6.48 -13.88 2.69
N GLU A 18 -7.16 -12.75 2.46
CA GLU A 18 -8.55 -12.70 2.00
C GLU A 18 -8.68 -12.91 0.48
N LYS A 19 -7.57 -13.10 -0.24
CA LYS A 19 -7.52 -13.36 -1.69
C LYS A 19 -8.28 -12.33 -2.54
N ARG A 20 -8.32 -11.07 -2.07
CA ARG A 20 -8.98 -9.97 -2.78
C ARG A 20 -8.16 -9.43 -3.95
N LEU A 21 -6.84 -9.67 -3.93
CA LEU A 21 -5.95 -9.40 -5.06
C LEU A 21 -5.59 -10.71 -5.78
N PRO A 22 -5.16 -10.64 -7.05
CA PRO A 22 -4.58 -11.79 -7.74
C PRO A 22 -3.42 -12.42 -6.94
N PRO A 23 -3.20 -13.74 -7.09
CA PRO A 23 -2.09 -14.41 -6.43
C PRO A 23 -0.76 -13.80 -6.87
N GLY A 24 0.08 -13.40 -5.90
CA GLY A 24 1.33 -12.72 -6.19
C GLY A 24 2.07 -12.29 -4.94
N GLN A 25 3.31 -11.82 -5.14
CA GLN A 25 4.11 -11.20 -4.09
C GLN A 25 3.76 -9.71 -4.02
N TRP A 26 2.98 -9.35 -3.01
CA TRP A 26 2.52 -7.99 -2.77
C TRP A 26 3.33 -7.32 -1.68
N GLN A 27 3.59 -6.03 -1.88
CA GLN A 27 4.16 -5.13 -0.88
C GLN A 27 3.20 -3.98 -0.67
N GLU A 28 3.14 -3.47 0.56
CA GLU A 28 2.28 -2.33 0.91
C GLU A 28 3.09 -1.10 1.35
N ALA A 29 2.54 0.09 1.10
CA ALA A 29 3.09 1.35 1.55
C ALA A 29 2.01 2.33 2.00
N ASP A 30 2.25 3.01 3.12
CA ASP A 30 1.38 4.07 3.64
C ASP A 30 1.50 5.32 2.74
N LEU A 31 0.40 5.71 2.07
CA LEU A 31 0.38 6.86 1.17
C LEU A 31 0.30 8.21 1.88
N SER A 32 0.02 8.24 3.18
CA SER A 32 -0.31 9.47 3.90
C SER A 32 0.24 9.51 5.32
N TYR A 33 1.52 9.15 5.49
CA TYR A 33 2.20 9.34 6.77
C TYR A 33 2.72 10.79 6.89
N LYS A 34 1.95 11.67 7.53
CA LYS A 34 2.34 13.08 7.82
C LYS A 34 2.49 13.35 9.33
N GLY A 35 2.96 12.37 10.10
CA GLY A 35 3.25 12.56 11.54
C GLY A 35 2.02 12.56 12.46
N GLY A 36 1.07 11.64 12.23
CA GLY A 36 -0.14 11.47 13.04
C GLY A 36 -0.68 10.03 13.02
N LYS A 37 -1.99 9.85 13.27
CA LYS A 37 -2.64 8.52 13.18
C LYS A 37 -2.45 7.93 11.78
N ARG A 38 -2.08 6.64 11.71
CA ARG A 38 -1.97 5.93 10.43
C ARG A 38 -3.33 5.99 9.72
N GLY A 39 -3.38 6.60 8.54
CA GLY A 39 -4.61 6.71 7.75
C GLY A 39 -5.04 5.36 7.18
N ALA A 40 -6.25 5.28 6.62
CA ALA A 40 -6.77 4.07 5.96
C ALA A 40 -6.18 3.83 4.55
N LYS A 41 -5.42 4.79 4.02
CA LYS A 41 -4.91 4.76 2.63
C LYS A 41 -3.60 3.99 2.53
N ARG A 42 -3.56 3.01 1.63
CA ARG A 42 -2.38 2.18 1.33
C ARG A 42 -2.22 1.98 -0.17
N LEU A 43 -0.97 1.99 -0.64
CA LEU A 43 -0.58 1.53 -1.96
C LEU A 43 -0.11 0.08 -1.84
N LEU A 44 -0.61 -0.77 -2.70
CA LEU A 44 -0.20 -2.15 -2.87
C LEU A 44 0.47 -2.27 -4.23
N PHE A 45 1.66 -2.87 -4.26
CA PHE A 45 2.40 -3.02 -5.50
C PHE A 45 3.08 -4.39 -5.56
N SER A 46 3.10 -4.98 -6.74
CA SER A 46 3.80 -6.24 -7.00
C SER A 46 5.11 -5.97 -7.73
N ARG A 47 6.04 -6.93 -7.62
CA ARG A 47 7.29 -6.90 -8.41
C ARG A 47 7.05 -7.00 -9.92
N GLN A 48 5.85 -7.41 -10.35
CA GLN A 48 5.47 -7.52 -11.75
C GLN A 48 4.92 -6.20 -12.32
N GLY A 49 4.84 -5.13 -11.52
CA GLY A 49 4.39 -3.80 -11.96
C GLY A 49 2.90 -3.51 -11.76
N GLN A 50 2.14 -4.48 -11.25
CA GLN A 50 0.74 -4.29 -10.86
C GLN A 50 0.66 -3.42 -9.61
N ARG A 51 -0.31 -2.50 -9.58
CA ARG A 51 -0.50 -1.55 -8.49
C ARG A 51 -1.98 -1.42 -8.16
N PHE A 52 -2.28 -1.39 -6.87
CA PHE A 52 -3.62 -1.19 -6.33
C PHE A 52 -3.58 -0.17 -5.21
N VAL A 53 -4.64 0.60 -5.03
CA VAL A 53 -4.79 1.52 -3.89
C VAL A 53 -6.04 1.15 -3.13
N THR A 54 -5.92 1.10 -1.80
CA THR A 54 -7.07 1.07 -0.89
C THR A 54 -7.14 2.40 -0.15
N VAL A 55 -8.36 2.89 0.06
CA VAL A 55 -8.64 4.11 0.84
C VAL A 55 -9.48 3.84 2.09
N ASP A 56 -9.91 2.59 2.25
CA ASP A 56 -10.87 2.10 3.24
C ASP A 56 -10.29 0.93 4.06
N HIS A 57 -8.96 0.90 4.19
CA HIS A 57 -8.24 -0.06 5.02
C HIS A 57 -8.44 -1.51 4.57
N TYR A 58 -8.15 -1.79 3.29
CA TYR A 58 -8.18 -3.10 2.63
C TYR A 58 -9.59 -3.65 2.34
N ASN A 59 -10.65 -2.86 2.52
CA ASN A 59 -12.01 -3.28 2.18
C ASN A 59 -12.26 -3.25 0.66
N SER A 60 -11.70 -2.29 -0.06
CA SER A 60 -11.74 -2.23 -1.51
C SER A 60 -10.40 -1.86 -2.10
N PHE A 61 -10.19 -2.29 -3.35
CA PHE A 61 -8.96 -2.04 -4.11
C PHE A 61 -9.31 -1.40 -5.44
N ILE A 62 -8.63 -0.31 -5.75
CA ILE A 62 -8.71 0.39 -7.01
C ILE A 62 -7.43 0.09 -7.78
N GLU A 63 -7.54 -0.53 -8.95
CA GLU A 63 -6.39 -0.78 -9.81
C GLU A 63 -5.82 0.54 -10.33
N VAL A 64 -4.49 0.67 -10.27
CA VAL A 64 -3.77 1.81 -10.82
C VAL A 64 -3.12 1.36 -12.13
N PRO A 65 -3.63 1.82 -13.29
CA PRO A 65 -3.05 1.46 -14.57
C PRO A 65 -1.60 1.99 -14.68
N PRO A 66 -0.74 1.33 -15.46
CA PRO A 66 0.58 1.86 -15.75
C PRO A 66 0.45 3.19 -16.49
N CYS A 67 1.24 4.19 -16.08
CA CYS A 67 1.39 5.42 -16.85
C CYS A 67 1.93 5.06 -18.24
N GLN A 68 1.26 5.54 -19.29
CA GLN A 68 1.77 5.54 -20.66
C GLN A 68 2.54 6.83 -20.93
#